data_AF-A0AAV9LS34-F1
#
_entry.id   AF-A0AAV9LS34-F1
#
_cell.length_a   1.000
_cell.length_b   1.000
_cell.length_c   1.000
_cell.angle_alpha   90.00
_cell.angle_beta   90.00
_cell.angle_gamma   90.00
#
_symmetry.space_group_name_H-M   'P 1'
#
loop_
_entity.id
_entity.type
_entity.pdbx_description
1 polymer ?
#
loop_
_entity_poly.entity_id
_entity_poly.type
_entity_poly.pdbx_seq_one_letter_code
_entity_poly.pdbx_strand_id
1 'polypeptide(L)'
;MILPAKFELCFFFFFFASSSPFSAKEETKTELILLFSKMFKAIAHFGFKKSSKPFKDYYDGWFKTLKNVLLPHLRHAMSSSATSGPILLASHVEVMHRHFLKYYEALDLAATNDVSQVLYPDWRNPFEKPFLWVGDLHPYLFTNLLRSFIGDSESEIDSDIFDKLQNWHVVMAWKSPSRKLTTGVDQIECGLRLMVPALAARARDAQAKFVEKMAVEWGKCEGRKQEMKGVVGESAAAEMEELVGVFVDANRLRRSVLSDILNVTDVNQAAVFLEALAQFLVGFRNRELLSQFDKCSLEL
;
A
#
# COMPACT_ATOMS: atom_id res chain seq x y z
N MET A 1 20.30 8.68 -2.37
CA MET A 1 20.46 7.87 -1.14
C MET A 1 20.03 6.45 -1.46
N ILE A 2 20.99 5.54 -1.62
CA ILE A 2 20.72 4.11 -1.83
C ILE A 2 20.40 3.56 -0.45
N LEU A 3 19.11 3.34 -0.15
CA LEU A 3 18.74 2.60 1.05
C LEU A 3 19.37 1.20 0.96
N PRO A 4 20.06 0.72 2.02
CA PRO A 4 20.67 -0.59 1.99
C PRO A 4 19.60 -1.68 1.89
N ALA A 5 19.72 -2.54 0.88
CA ALA A 5 18.89 -3.69 0.52
C ALA A 5 18.72 -4.77 1.63
N LYS A 6 19.14 -4.51 2.87
CA LYS A 6 18.98 -5.42 4.01
C LYS A 6 17.67 -5.23 4.79
N PHE A 7 16.87 -4.21 4.47
CA PHE A 7 15.55 -4.01 5.07
C PHE A 7 14.40 -4.69 4.30
N GLU A 8 14.64 -5.15 3.07
CA GLU A 8 13.56 -5.51 2.13
C GLU A 8 13.03 -6.95 2.22
N LEU A 9 13.73 -7.89 2.88
CA LEU A 9 13.20 -9.25 3.05
C LEU A 9 12.63 -9.55 4.45
N CYS A 10 13.03 -8.84 5.51
CA CYS A 10 12.60 -9.22 6.85
C CYS A 10 11.11 -8.91 7.13
N PHE A 11 10.53 -7.84 6.58
CA PHE A 11 9.16 -7.45 6.96
C PHE A 11 8.05 -8.30 6.33
N PHE A 12 8.28 -8.83 5.12
CA PHE A 12 7.32 -9.73 4.45
C PHE A 12 7.46 -11.18 4.94
N PHE A 13 8.69 -11.63 5.25
CA PHE A 13 8.95 -13.00 5.72
C PHE A 13 8.57 -13.24 7.19
N PHE A 14 8.73 -12.24 8.08
CA PHE A 14 8.51 -12.48 9.51
C PHE A 14 7.05 -12.76 9.89
N PHE A 15 6.08 -12.17 9.17
CA PHE A 15 4.67 -12.32 9.56
C PHE A 15 4.06 -13.68 9.18
N PHE A 16 4.58 -14.36 8.14
CA PHE A 16 4.11 -15.69 7.74
C PHE A 16 4.95 -16.84 8.33
N ALA A 17 6.24 -16.62 8.62
CA ALA A 17 7.15 -17.70 8.98
C ALA A 17 7.29 -18.00 10.49
N SER A 18 6.78 -17.13 11.37
CA SER A 18 7.05 -17.18 12.82
C SER A 18 6.00 -17.93 13.67
N SER A 19 4.96 -18.53 13.07
CA SER A 19 3.92 -19.27 13.85
C SER A 19 3.34 -20.49 13.13
N SER A 20 4.17 -21.22 12.38
CA SER A 20 3.87 -22.61 12.03
C SER A 20 4.24 -23.49 13.23
N PRO A 21 3.33 -24.34 13.77
CA PRO A 21 3.72 -25.37 14.74
C PRO A 21 4.62 -26.46 14.10
N PHE A 22 4.79 -26.43 12.78
CA PHE A 22 5.76 -27.23 12.07
C PHE A 22 7.10 -26.49 11.94
N SER A 23 8.09 -26.97 12.67
CA SER A 23 9.51 -26.74 12.41
C SER A 23 9.88 -27.38 11.06
N ALA A 24 9.58 -26.67 9.97
CA ALA A 24 9.95 -27.05 8.62
C ALA A 24 11.08 -26.14 8.12
N LYS A 25 12.02 -26.70 7.35
CA LYS A 25 13.14 -25.98 6.73
C LYS A 25 12.63 -24.80 5.89
N GLU A 26 13.47 -23.78 5.71
CA GLU A 26 13.11 -22.51 5.06
C GLU A 26 12.62 -22.67 3.60
N GLU A 27 13.14 -23.67 2.87
CA GLU A 27 12.65 -24.07 1.54
C GLU A 27 11.20 -24.58 1.59
N THR A 28 10.87 -25.46 2.53
CA THR A 28 9.51 -26.00 2.69
C THR A 28 8.49 -24.94 3.10
N LYS A 29 8.88 -23.89 3.83
CA LYS A 29 7.98 -22.77 4.16
C LYS A 29 7.61 -21.96 2.91
N THR A 30 8.58 -21.73 2.03
CA THR A 30 8.37 -20.98 0.78
C THR A 30 7.47 -21.74 -0.19
N GLU A 31 7.66 -23.06 -0.32
CA GLU A 31 6.78 -23.92 -1.11
C GLU A 31 5.36 -23.99 -0.56
N LEU A 32 5.19 -24.10 0.76
CA LEU A 32 3.88 -24.06 1.41
C LEU A 32 3.17 -22.73 1.17
N ILE A 33 3.87 -21.59 1.30
CA ILE A 33 3.31 -20.26 1.01
C ILE A 33 2.90 -20.13 -0.46
N LEU A 34 3.72 -20.64 -1.39
CA LEU A 34 3.40 -20.64 -2.82
C LEU A 34 2.20 -21.53 -3.13
N LEU A 35 2.10 -22.69 -2.48
CA LEU A 35 0.94 -23.59 -2.54
C LEU A 35 -0.31 -22.93 -1.96
N PHE A 36 -0.21 -22.23 -0.83
CA PHE A 36 -1.30 -21.47 -0.22
C PHE A 36 -1.77 -20.34 -1.13
N SER A 37 -0.84 -19.56 -1.69
CA SER A 37 -1.15 -18.50 -2.66
C SER A 37 -1.84 -19.06 -3.91
N LYS A 38 -1.35 -20.18 -4.45
CA LYS A 38 -1.98 -20.89 -5.57
C LYS A 38 -3.36 -21.44 -5.21
N MET A 39 -3.53 -21.96 -3.98
CA MET A 39 -4.79 -22.51 -3.49
C MET A 39 -5.83 -21.41 -3.27
N PHE A 40 -5.46 -20.28 -2.63
CA PHE A 40 -6.33 -19.11 -2.51
C PHE A 40 -6.70 -18.54 -3.88
N LYS A 41 -5.75 -18.46 -4.82
CA LYS A 41 -6.00 -17.99 -6.19
C LYS A 41 -6.92 -18.95 -6.96
N ALA A 42 -6.75 -20.26 -6.78
CA ALA A 42 -7.62 -21.28 -7.37
C ALA A 42 -9.03 -21.23 -6.77
N ILE A 43 -9.16 -21.06 -5.45
CA ILE A 43 -10.46 -20.99 -4.74
C ILE A 43 -11.19 -19.68 -5.04
N ALA A 44 -10.46 -18.57 -5.22
CA ALA A 44 -11.02 -17.33 -5.78
C ALA A 44 -11.65 -17.56 -7.16
N HIS A 45 -11.09 -18.46 -7.98
CA HIS A 45 -11.66 -18.83 -9.28
C HIS A 45 -12.87 -19.78 -9.17
N PHE A 46 -13.17 -20.35 -7.99
CA PHE A 46 -14.18 -21.40 -7.81
C PHE A 46 -15.60 -20.91 -7.46
N GLY A 47 -15.86 -19.61 -7.27
CA GLY A 47 -17.25 -19.21 -6.98
C GLY A 47 -17.60 -17.74 -6.77
N PHE A 48 -16.64 -16.81 -6.75
CA PHE A 48 -17.00 -15.40 -6.55
C PHE A 48 -17.46 -14.78 -7.87
N LYS A 49 -18.60 -14.08 -7.85
CA LYS A 49 -19.19 -13.43 -9.03
C LYS A 49 -18.13 -12.55 -9.69
N LYS A 50 -17.70 -12.92 -10.90
CA LYS A 50 -16.81 -12.08 -11.70
C LYS A 50 -17.51 -10.75 -11.94
N SER A 51 -16.98 -9.68 -11.35
CA SER A 51 -17.35 -8.31 -11.67
C SER A 51 -17.29 -8.09 -13.20
N SER A 52 -18.27 -7.37 -13.78
CA SER A 52 -18.26 -7.07 -15.22
C SER A 52 -17.19 -6.04 -15.61
N LYS A 53 -16.52 -5.41 -14.65
CA LYS A 53 -15.35 -4.54 -14.85
C LYS A 53 -14.26 -4.87 -13.83
N PRO A 54 -13.10 -5.39 -14.25
CA PRO A 54 -11.96 -5.59 -13.35
C PRO A 54 -11.55 -4.27 -12.69
N PHE A 55 -11.23 -4.27 -11.39
CA PHE A 55 -10.69 -3.09 -10.70
C PHE A 55 -9.48 -2.46 -11.41
N LYS A 56 -8.74 -3.26 -12.19
CA LYS A 56 -7.67 -2.84 -13.09
C LYS A 56 -8.01 -1.60 -13.93
N ASP A 57 -9.19 -1.58 -14.57
CA ASP A 57 -9.57 -0.48 -15.47
C ASP A 57 -9.73 0.83 -14.69
N TYR A 58 -10.31 0.74 -13.49
CA TYR A 58 -10.40 1.88 -12.57
C TYR A 58 -9.00 2.33 -12.13
N TYR A 59 -8.14 1.40 -11.72
CA TYR A 59 -6.78 1.72 -11.27
C TYR A 59 -5.97 2.42 -12.37
N ASP A 60 -6.05 1.95 -13.61
CA ASP A 60 -5.35 2.58 -14.73
C ASP A 60 -5.87 4.00 -15.03
N GLY A 61 -7.19 4.21 -14.96
CA GLY A 61 -7.79 5.54 -15.09
C GLY A 61 -7.39 6.48 -13.94
N TRP A 62 -7.42 5.98 -12.70
CA TRP A 62 -7.00 6.71 -11.51
C TRP A 62 -5.52 7.11 -11.60
N PHE A 63 -4.66 6.17 -11.97
CA PHE A 63 -3.22 6.38 -12.09
C PHE A 63 -2.88 7.36 -13.22
N LYS A 64 -3.54 7.24 -14.38
CA LYS A 64 -3.37 8.17 -15.50
C LYS A 64 -3.74 9.60 -15.09
N THR A 65 -4.81 9.76 -14.30
CA THR A 65 -5.23 11.06 -13.77
C THR A 65 -4.22 11.62 -12.79
N LEU A 66 -3.72 10.80 -11.86
CA LEU A 66 -2.66 11.21 -10.91
C LEU A 66 -1.42 11.71 -11.65
N LYS A 67 -0.90 10.91 -12.58
CA LYS A 67 0.36 11.16 -13.29
C LYS A 67 0.28 12.34 -14.25
N ASN A 68 -0.77 12.40 -15.07
CA ASN A 68 -0.81 13.31 -16.23
C ASN A 68 -1.59 14.60 -15.97
N VAL A 69 -2.37 14.67 -14.89
CA VAL A 69 -3.23 15.83 -14.60
C VAL A 69 -2.86 16.40 -13.24
N LEU A 70 -3.05 15.65 -12.16
CA LEU A 70 -2.97 16.21 -10.81
C LEU A 70 -1.54 16.56 -10.41
N LEU A 71 -0.57 15.69 -10.67
CA LEU A 71 0.84 15.93 -10.32
C LEU A 71 1.40 17.16 -11.08
N PRO A 72 1.22 17.32 -12.41
CA PRO A 72 1.63 18.54 -13.11
C PRO A 72 0.94 19.81 -12.59
N HIS A 73 -0.36 19.76 -12.31
CA HIS A 73 -1.10 20.91 -11.79
C HIS A 73 -0.62 21.33 -10.39
N LEU A 74 -0.36 20.36 -9.51
CA LEU A 74 0.19 20.64 -8.18
C LEU A 74 1.56 21.32 -8.27
N ARG A 75 2.47 20.79 -9.10
CA ARG A 75 3.79 21.41 -9.36
C ARG A 75 3.69 22.83 -9.91
N HIS A 76 2.75 23.06 -10.82
CA HIS A 76 2.50 24.39 -11.35
C HIS A 76 1.97 25.35 -10.29
N ALA A 77 1.04 24.90 -9.44
CA ALA A 77 0.53 25.69 -8.32
C ALA A 77 1.62 26.02 -7.30
N MET A 78 2.52 25.07 -7.00
CA MET A 78 3.69 25.29 -6.14
C MET A 78 4.70 26.27 -6.73
N SER A 79 4.78 26.42 -8.05
CA SER A 79 5.73 27.30 -8.74
C SER A 79 5.20 28.72 -8.97
N SER A 80 3.90 28.96 -8.77
CA SER A 80 3.24 30.24 -9.11
C SER A 80 3.28 31.23 -7.94
N SER A 81 3.88 32.40 -8.14
CA SER A 81 4.11 33.41 -7.09
C SER A 81 3.04 34.50 -6.96
N ALA A 82 2.77 34.85 -5.68
CA ALA A 82 2.42 36.16 -5.11
C ALA A 82 0.97 36.68 -4.96
N THR A 83 -0.07 36.29 -5.70
CA THR A 83 -1.43 36.90 -5.47
C THR A 83 -2.59 35.93 -5.35
N SER A 84 -2.59 34.81 -6.09
CA SER A 84 -3.59 33.74 -5.95
C SER A 84 -3.03 32.45 -5.35
N GLY A 85 -1.73 32.45 -5.01
CA GLY A 85 -0.92 31.27 -4.69
C GLY A 85 -1.45 30.40 -3.54
N PRO A 86 -1.76 30.94 -2.35
CA PRO A 86 -2.12 30.11 -1.20
C PRO A 86 -3.47 29.39 -1.36
N ILE A 87 -4.50 30.10 -1.85
CA ILE A 87 -5.84 29.53 -2.05
C ILE A 87 -5.81 28.52 -3.20
N LEU A 88 -5.12 28.84 -4.29
CA LEU A 88 -4.95 27.93 -5.42
C LEU A 88 -4.19 26.68 -5.01
N LEU A 89 -3.10 26.80 -4.26
CA LEU A 89 -2.32 25.66 -3.77
C LEU A 89 -3.15 24.78 -2.83
N ALA A 90 -3.86 25.39 -1.87
CA ALA A 90 -4.76 24.66 -0.98
C ALA A 90 -5.84 23.88 -1.76
N SER A 91 -6.41 24.47 -2.82
CA SER A 91 -7.39 23.78 -3.66
C SER A 91 -6.78 22.58 -4.39
N HIS A 92 -5.54 22.67 -4.85
CA HIS A 92 -4.84 21.55 -5.49
C HIS A 92 -4.47 20.45 -4.50
N VAL A 93 -4.06 20.82 -3.28
CA VAL A 93 -3.83 19.90 -2.17
C VAL A 93 -5.10 19.11 -1.86
N GLU A 94 -6.25 19.79 -1.73
CA GLU A 94 -7.54 19.13 -1.48
C GLU A 94 -7.94 18.20 -2.64
N VAL A 95 -7.76 18.62 -3.89
CA VAL A 95 -8.06 17.76 -5.06
C VAL A 95 -7.17 16.50 -5.07
N MET A 96 -5.89 16.63 -4.77
CA MET A 96 -4.96 15.50 -4.64
C MET A 96 -5.36 14.57 -3.49
N HIS A 97 -5.65 15.12 -2.30
CA HIS A 97 -6.11 14.34 -1.16
C HIS A 97 -7.39 13.57 -1.48
N ARG A 98 -8.39 14.24 -2.05
CA ARG A 98 -9.64 13.62 -2.48
C ARG A 98 -9.41 12.50 -3.49
N HIS A 99 -8.45 12.66 -4.40
CA HIS A 99 -8.10 11.63 -5.39
C HIS A 99 -7.54 10.37 -4.73
N PHE A 100 -6.72 10.51 -3.68
CA PHE A 100 -6.25 9.38 -2.87
C PHE A 100 -7.38 8.73 -2.06
N LEU A 101 -8.27 9.52 -1.44
CA LEU A 101 -9.39 8.98 -0.68
C LEU A 101 -10.35 8.16 -1.56
N LYS A 102 -10.72 8.68 -2.73
CA LYS A 102 -11.56 7.99 -3.71
C LYS A 102 -10.97 6.66 -4.19
N TYR A 103 -9.65 6.55 -4.24
CA TYR A 103 -9.00 5.30 -4.59
C TYR A 103 -9.22 4.22 -3.53
N TYR A 104 -9.07 4.56 -2.25
CA TYR A 104 -9.36 3.60 -1.18
C TYR A 104 -10.86 3.29 -1.04
N GLU A 105 -11.75 4.25 -1.33
CA GLU A 105 -13.20 3.98 -1.40
C GLU A 105 -13.53 2.99 -2.53
N ALA A 106 -12.90 3.14 -3.70
CA ALA A 106 -13.07 2.21 -4.80
C ALA A 106 -12.47 0.82 -4.50
N LEU A 107 -11.36 0.76 -3.76
CA LEU A 107 -10.81 -0.51 -3.26
C LEU A 107 -11.77 -1.20 -2.30
N ASP A 108 -12.38 -0.47 -1.37
CA ASP A 108 -13.38 -1.01 -0.44
C ASP A 108 -14.56 -1.62 -1.23
N LEU A 109 -15.08 -0.89 -2.22
CA LEU A 109 -16.14 -1.39 -3.10
C LEU A 109 -15.70 -2.63 -3.88
N ALA A 110 -14.48 -2.66 -4.40
CA ALA A 110 -13.95 -3.82 -5.10
C ALA A 110 -13.84 -5.03 -4.15
N ALA A 111 -13.38 -4.81 -2.92
CA ALA A 111 -13.27 -5.85 -1.91
C ALA A 111 -14.62 -6.45 -1.53
N THR A 112 -15.63 -5.62 -1.30
CA THR A 112 -16.99 -6.11 -0.98
C THR A 112 -17.59 -6.96 -2.09
N ASN A 113 -17.23 -6.70 -3.36
CA ASN A 113 -17.68 -7.51 -4.48
C ASN A 113 -16.88 -8.81 -4.63
N ASP A 114 -15.56 -8.70 -4.63
CA ASP A 114 -14.61 -9.82 -4.72
C ASP A 114 -13.26 -9.37 -4.17
N VAL A 115 -12.96 -9.72 -2.92
CA VAL A 115 -11.71 -9.33 -2.25
C VAL A 115 -10.47 -10.01 -2.83
N SER A 116 -10.63 -11.09 -3.59
CA SER A 116 -9.49 -11.76 -4.22
C SER A 116 -8.82 -10.87 -5.27
N GLN A 117 -9.58 -10.01 -5.96
CA GLN A 117 -9.07 -9.11 -6.99
C GLN A 117 -8.15 -8.01 -6.43
N VAL A 118 -8.27 -7.71 -5.13
CA VAL A 118 -7.47 -6.67 -4.44
C VAL A 118 -6.40 -7.27 -3.54
N LEU A 119 -6.61 -8.48 -2.99
CA LEU A 119 -5.57 -9.19 -2.23
C LEU A 119 -4.52 -9.85 -3.14
N TYR A 120 -4.93 -10.27 -4.34
CA TYR A 120 -4.04 -10.90 -5.33
C TYR A 120 -4.10 -10.15 -6.67
N PRO A 121 -3.73 -8.86 -6.69
CA PRO A 121 -3.89 -8.03 -7.87
C PRO A 121 -2.95 -8.49 -8.99
N ASP A 122 -3.54 -8.91 -10.11
CA ASP A 122 -2.82 -9.20 -11.36
C ASP A 122 -2.43 -7.93 -12.13
N TRP A 123 -3.02 -6.81 -11.74
CA TRP A 123 -2.83 -5.48 -12.29
C TRP A 123 -1.71 -4.68 -11.61
N ARG A 124 -1.11 -5.21 -10.53
CA ARG A 124 0.09 -4.65 -9.89
C ARG A 124 1.34 -5.28 -10.47
N ASN A 125 2.31 -4.44 -10.82
CA ASN A 125 3.58 -4.93 -11.33
C ASN A 125 4.43 -5.57 -10.19
N PRO A 126 5.40 -6.46 -10.50
CA PRO A 126 6.20 -7.13 -9.48
C PRO A 126 6.97 -6.19 -8.54
N PHE A 127 7.41 -5.03 -9.05
CA PHE A 127 8.14 -4.02 -8.27
C PHE A 127 7.25 -3.28 -7.25
N GLU A 128 5.93 -3.21 -7.49
CA GLU A 128 4.96 -2.67 -6.52
C GLU A 128 4.68 -3.64 -5.35
N LYS A 129 4.76 -4.95 -5.60
CA LYS A 129 4.29 -5.99 -4.66
C LYS A 129 4.98 -5.98 -3.29
N PRO A 130 6.30 -5.75 -3.16
CA PRO A 130 6.98 -5.70 -1.86
C PRO A 130 6.43 -4.62 -0.92
N PHE A 131 5.79 -3.58 -1.46
CA PHE A 131 5.25 -2.46 -0.69
C PHE A 131 3.80 -2.69 -0.21
N LEU A 132 3.16 -3.77 -0.65
CA LEU A 132 1.76 -4.05 -0.35
C LEU A 132 1.61 -4.82 0.97
N TRP A 133 0.70 -4.37 1.82
CA TRP A 133 0.31 -5.00 3.08
C TRP A 133 -1.21 -5.10 3.08
N VAL A 134 -1.82 -6.29 3.20
CA VAL A 134 -3.30 -6.41 3.08
C VAL A 134 -3.80 -5.73 1.79
N GLY A 135 -3.17 -6.09 0.66
CA GLY A 135 -3.54 -5.68 -0.71
C GLY A 135 -3.18 -4.25 -1.16
N ASP A 136 -2.64 -3.38 -0.31
CA ASP A 136 -2.12 -2.07 -0.75
C ASP A 136 -1.01 -1.50 0.15
N LEU A 137 -0.45 -0.33 -0.18
CA LEU A 137 0.66 0.32 0.52
C LEU A 137 0.60 0.19 2.04
N HIS A 138 1.72 -0.23 2.63
CA HIS A 138 1.85 -0.25 4.09
C HIS A 138 1.71 1.19 4.66
N PRO A 139 0.87 1.46 5.68
CA PRO A 139 0.61 2.82 6.15
C PRO A 139 1.85 3.55 6.73
N TYR A 140 2.83 2.82 7.31
CA TYR A 140 4.14 3.40 7.66
C TYR A 140 4.90 4.01 6.47
N LEU A 141 4.60 3.66 5.21
CA LEU A 141 5.22 4.33 4.07
C LEU A 141 4.90 5.83 4.06
N PHE A 142 3.70 6.22 4.49
CA PHE A 142 3.31 7.63 4.57
C PHE A 142 4.11 8.37 5.64
N THR A 143 4.25 7.79 6.85
CA THR A 143 5.02 8.42 7.93
C THR A 143 6.52 8.39 7.66
N ASN A 144 7.04 7.32 7.06
CA ASN A 144 8.45 7.23 6.67
C ASN A 144 8.80 8.27 5.60
N LEU A 145 7.93 8.43 4.59
CA LEU A 145 8.07 9.50 3.61
C LEU A 145 8.05 10.87 4.28
N LEU A 146 7.09 11.12 5.18
CA LEU A 146 7.02 12.37 5.92
C LEU A 146 8.28 12.64 6.77
N ARG A 147 8.79 11.62 7.47
CA ARG A 147 10.01 11.71 8.29
C ARG A 147 11.25 12.00 7.45
N SER A 148 11.29 11.56 6.19
CA SER A 148 12.42 11.87 5.29
C SER A 148 12.59 13.38 5.07
N PHE A 149 11.51 14.17 5.17
CA PHE A 149 11.60 15.63 5.10
C PHE A 149 12.04 16.31 6.40
N ILE A 150 11.75 15.68 7.55
CA ILE A 150 12.02 16.23 8.89
C ILE A 150 13.47 15.93 9.31
N GLY A 151 13.99 14.75 8.97
CA GLY A 151 15.32 14.28 9.38
C GLY A 151 16.49 14.96 8.67
N ASP A 152 16.28 15.53 7.49
CA ASP A 152 17.34 16.16 6.68
C ASP A 152 17.61 17.64 7.03
N SER A 153 16.93 18.20 8.03
CA SER A 153 17.05 19.63 8.38
C SER A 153 18.29 20.00 9.22
N GLU A 154 19.07 19.02 9.71
CA GLU A 154 20.25 19.24 10.55
C GLU A 154 21.59 19.23 9.80
N SER A 155 21.64 18.78 8.54
CA SER A 155 22.86 18.89 7.74
C SER A 155 23.00 20.31 7.18
N GLU A 156 24.14 20.98 7.45
CA GLU A 156 24.52 22.22 6.78
C GLU A 156 24.52 21.99 5.26
N ILE A 157 23.48 22.45 4.57
CA ILE A 157 23.33 22.25 3.13
C ILE A 157 24.34 23.16 2.43
N ASP A 158 25.24 22.55 1.66
CA ASP A 158 26.23 23.25 0.84
C ASP A 158 25.54 24.22 -0.13
N SER A 159 25.91 25.49 -0.01
CA SER A 159 25.38 26.63 -0.77
C SER A 159 25.42 26.41 -2.29
N ASP A 160 26.41 25.66 -2.78
CA ASP A 160 26.61 25.45 -4.22
C ASP A 160 25.69 24.36 -4.82
N ILE A 161 25.10 23.49 -3.99
CA ILE A 161 24.04 22.54 -4.40
C ILE A 161 22.67 23.27 -4.40
N PHE A 162 22.55 24.32 -3.58
CA PHE A 162 21.35 25.11 -3.33
C PHE A 162 20.82 25.84 -4.58
N ASP A 163 21.72 26.35 -5.41
CA ASP A 163 21.37 27.11 -6.64
C ASP A 163 20.93 26.21 -7.81
N LYS A 164 21.27 24.91 -7.79
CA LYS A 164 20.90 23.96 -8.85
C LYS A 164 19.57 23.24 -8.61
N LEU A 165 19.07 23.21 -7.37
CA LEU A 165 17.85 22.50 -7.03
C LEU A 165 16.66 23.44 -7.12
N GLN A 166 15.77 23.19 -8.09
CA GLN A 166 14.47 23.83 -8.26
C GLN A 166 13.46 23.45 -7.13
N ASN A 167 13.96 23.30 -5.91
CA ASN A 167 13.31 22.74 -4.74
C ASN A 167 13.35 23.69 -3.53
N TRP A 168 13.56 25.00 -3.76
CA TRP A 168 13.49 26.02 -2.70
C TRP A 168 12.24 25.87 -1.83
N HIS A 169 11.08 25.58 -2.45
CA HIS A 169 9.82 25.35 -1.73
C HIS A 169 9.84 24.11 -0.82
N VAL A 170 10.51 23.03 -1.24
CA VAL A 170 10.71 21.82 -0.42
C VAL A 170 11.59 22.15 0.77
N VAL A 171 12.76 22.72 0.52
CA VAL A 171 13.74 22.99 1.58
C VAL A 171 13.21 24.01 2.59
N MET A 172 12.51 25.05 2.15
CA MET A 172 11.96 26.06 3.06
C MET A 172 10.74 25.57 3.83
N ALA A 173 9.90 24.68 3.28
CA ALA A 173 8.71 24.17 3.97
C ALA A 173 9.05 23.30 5.20
N TRP A 174 10.23 22.67 5.21
CA TRP A 174 10.65 21.76 6.28
C TRP A 174 11.79 22.30 7.14
N LYS A 175 12.27 23.54 6.89
CA LYS A 175 13.22 24.23 7.78
C LYS A 175 12.56 24.49 9.14
N SER A 176 13.17 23.95 10.19
CA SER A 176 12.69 24.02 11.58
C SER A 176 11.24 23.53 11.76
N PRO A 177 11.00 22.21 11.64
CA PRO A 177 9.67 21.60 11.79
C PRO A 177 8.97 22.06 13.07
N SER A 178 7.70 22.47 12.97
CA SER A 178 6.96 22.95 14.13
C SER A 178 6.76 21.84 15.17
N ARG A 179 6.70 22.20 16.47
CA ARG A 179 6.38 21.24 17.54
C ARG A 179 5.04 20.54 17.29
N LYS A 180 4.06 21.25 16.72
CA LYS A 180 2.76 20.69 16.34
C LYS A 180 2.94 19.55 15.34
N LEU A 181 3.73 19.78 14.29
CA LEU A 181 4.03 18.78 13.27
C LEU A 181 4.73 17.57 13.90
N THR A 182 5.85 17.76 14.61
CA THR A 182 6.61 16.63 15.17
C THR A 182 5.80 15.80 16.17
N THR A 183 5.09 16.45 17.09
CA THR A 183 4.19 15.77 18.05
C THR A 183 3.03 15.08 17.32
N GLY A 184 2.48 15.69 16.28
CA GLY A 184 1.43 15.10 15.46
C GLY A 184 1.88 13.82 14.75
N VAL A 185 3.08 13.83 14.17
CA VAL A 185 3.66 12.63 13.54
C VAL A 185 3.92 11.53 14.57
N ASP A 186 4.44 11.87 15.75
CA ASP A 186 4.63 10.91 16.85
C ASP A 186 3.31 10.25 17.26
N GLN A 187 2.20 11.01 17.31
CA GLN A 187 0.86 10.48 17.64
C GLN A 187 0.32 9.54 16.56
N ILE A 188 0.48 9.91 15.28
CA ILE A 188 0.10 9.06 14.15
C ILE A 188 0.87 7.72 14.22
N GLU A 189 2.17 7.77 14.44
CA GLU A 189 3.02 6.58 14.58
C GLU A 189 2.65 5.75 15.81
N CYS A 190 2.29 6.37 16.94
CA CYS A 190 1.74 5.67 18.10
C CYS A 190 0.49 4.86 17.73
N GLY A 191 -0.45 5.47 17.00
CA GLY A 191 -1.64 4.79 16.52
C GLY A 191 -1.31 3.61 15.59
N LEU A 192 -0.38 3.81 14.66
CA LEU A 192 0.08 2.75 13.76
C LEU A 192 0.71 1.55 14.49
N ARG A 193 1.47 1.79 15.57
CA ARG A 193 2.06 0.72 16.39
C ARG A 193 1.02 -0.20 17.01
N LEU A 194 -0.19 0.29 17.24
CA LEU A 194 -1.29 -0.51 17.78
C LEU A 194 -2.11 -1.16 16.66
N MET A 195 -2.47 -0.38 15.63
CA MET A 195 -3.44 -0.80 14.62
C MET A 195 -2.86 -1.76 13.58
N VAL A 196 -1.62 -1.54 13.13
CA VAL A 196 -1.00 -2.38 12.10
C VAL A 196 -0.84 -3.83 12.59
N PRO A 197 -0.26 -4.11 13.78
CA PRO A 197 -0.15 -5.48 14.27
C PRO A 197 -1.51 -6.15 14.51
N ALA A 198 -2.50 -5.39 15.01
CA ALA A 198 -3.84 -5.90 15.28
C ALA A 198 -4.55 -6.34 13.98
N LEU A 199 -4.52 -5.52 12.94
CA LEU A 199 -5.11 -5.87 11.64
C LEU A 199 -4.39 -7.03 10.97
N ALA A 200 -3.06 -7.04 11.07
CA ALA A 200 -2.27 -8.12 10.51
C ALA A 200 -2.48 -9.43 11.28
N ALA A 201 -2.71 -9.41 12.60
CA ALA A 201 -3.13 -10.57 13.40
C ALA A 201 -4.48 -11.11 12.91
N ARG A 202 -5.49 -10.24 12.79
CA ARG A 202 -6.81 -10.64 12.25
C ARG A 202 -6.72 -11.26 10.86
N ALA A 203 -5.93 -10.68 9.95
CA ALA A 203 -5.71 -11.24 8.62
C ALA A 203 -5.13 -12.67 8.68
N ARG A 204 -4.11 -12.87 9.53
CA ARG A 204 -3.48 -14.19 9.72
C ARG A 204 -4.45 -15.19 10.32
N ASP A 205 -5.22 -14.80 11.33
CA ASP A 205 -6.17 -15.68 11.99
C ASP A 205 -7.28 -16.14 11.03
N ALA A 206 -7.80 -15.23 10.19
CA ALA A 206 -8.79 -15.56 9.16
C ALA A 206 -8.20 -16.53 8.11
N GLN A 207 -6.98 -16.28 7.65
CA GLN A 207 -6.29 -17.18 6.72
C GLN A 207 -6.01 -18.55 7.35
N ALA A 208 -5.59 -18.60 8.62
CA ALA A 208 -5.31 -19.84 9.34
C ALA A 208 -6.58 -20.68 9.51
N LYS A 209 -7.69 -20.06 9.94
CA LYS A 209 -9.00 -20.73 10.06
C LYS A 209 -9.48 -21.27 8.72
N PHE A 210 -9.31 -20.52 7.65
CA PHE A 210 -9.63 -20.98 6.31
C PHE A 210 -8.82 -22.24 5.94
N VAL A 211 -7.50 -22.20 6.14
CA VAL A 211 -6.61 -23.34 5.85
C VAL A 211 -6.96 -24.56 6.69
N GLU A 212 -7.20 -24.40 7.98
CA GLU A 212 -7.57 -25.48 8.89
C GLU A 212 -8.85 -26.17 8.43
N LYS A 213 -9.90 -25.39 8.13
CA LYS A 213 -11.16 -25.93 7.60
C LYS A 213 -10.97 -26.64 6.27
N MET A 214 -10.21 -26.04 5.35
CA MET A 214 -9.92 -26.63 4.04
C MET A 214 -9.16 -27.96 4.17
N ALA A 215 -8.20 -28.07 5.10
CA ALA A 215 -7.45 -29.29 5.33
C ALA A 215 -8.37 -30.43 5.84
N VAL A 216 -9.27 -30.12 6.77
CA VAL A 216 -10.26 -31.07 7.30
C VAL A 216 -11.21 -31.55 6.21
N GLU A 217 -11.74 -30.64 5.38
CA GLU A 217 -12.68 -30.99 4.33
C GLU A 217 -12.02 -31.72 3.14
N TRP A 218 -10.78 -31.37 2.81
CA TRP A 218 -10.00 -32.09 1.79
C TRP A 218 -9.81 -33.57 2.17
N GLY A 219 -9.49 -33.85 3.45
CA GLY A 219 -9.33 -35.22 3.94
C GLY A 219 -10.63 -36.04 3.91
N LYS A 220 -11.81 -35.40 4.01
CA LYS A 220 -13.11 -36.08 3.95
C LYS A 220 -13.59 -36.35 2.53
N CYS A 221 -13.17 -35.54 1.56
CA CYS A 221 -13.64 -35.59 0.18
C CYS A 221 -12.69 -36.30 -0.80
N GLU A 222 -11.68 -37.01 -0.29
CA GLU A 222 -10.71 -37.71 -1.13
C GLU A 222 -11.42 -38.73 -2.06
N GLY A 223 -11.41 -38.45 -3.37
CA GLY A 223 -12.10 -39.23 -4.40
C GLY A 223 -13.48 -38.70 -4.86
N ARG A 224 -14.06 -37.67 -4.22
CA ARG A 224 -15.41 -37.13 -4.55
C ARG A 224 -15.38 -35.64 -4.92
N LYS A 225 -14.95 -35.36 -6.17
CA LYS A 225 -14.75 -34.00 -6.73
C LYS A 225 -15.96 -33.04 -6.65
N GLN A 226 -17.19 -33.56 -6.68
CA GLN A 226 -18.40 -32.74 -6.83
C GLN A 226 -18.98 -32.28 -5.49
N GLU A 227 -18.91 -33.11 -4.45
CA GLU A 227 -19.24 -32.77 -3.05
C GLU A 227 -18.25 -31.74 -2.49
N MET A 228 -16.98 -31.88 -2.86
CA MET A 228 -15.90 -30.96 -2.49
C MET A 228 -16.15 -29.51 -2.94
N LYS A 229 -16.79 -29.31 -4.10
CA LYS A 229 -17.02 -27.96 -4.65
C LYS A 229 -18.05 -27.16 -3.84
N GLY A 230 -19.06 -27.82 -3.27
CA GLY A 230 -20.09 -27.19 -2.43
C GLY A 230 -19.56 -26.83 -1.04
N VAL A 231 -18.89 -27.78 -0.38
CA VAL A 231 -18.35 -27.61 0.98
C VAL A 231 -17.22 -26.57 1.02
N VAL A 232 -16.35 -26.57 0.02
CA VAL A 232 -15.30 -25.54 -0.12
C VAL A 232 -15.90 -24.16 -0.34
N GLY A 233 -17.04 -24.05 -1.04
CA GLY A 233 -17.73 -22.78 -1.28
C GLY A 233 -18.31 -22.16 0.00
N GLU A 234 -18.99 -22.95 0.82
CA GLU A 234 -19.56 -22.47 2.09
C GLU A 234 -18.46 -22.15 3.13
N SER A 235 -17.44 -23.01 3.24
CA SER A 235 -16.32 -22.76 4.16
C SER A 235 -15.46 -21.56 3.74
N ALA A 236 -15.36 -21.27 2.45
CA ALA A 236 -14.65 -20.10 1.95
C ALA A 236 -15.39 -18.79 2.21
N ALA A 237 -16.73 -18.80 2.24
CA ALA A 237 -17.52 -17.58 2.32
C ALA A 237 -17.29 -16.79 3.61
N ALA A 238 -17.33 -17.45 4.78
CA ALA A 238 -17.20 -16.78 6.07
C ALA A 238 -15.79 -16.20 6.29
N GLU A 239 -14.74 -16.91 5.89
CA GLU A 239 -13.37 -16.42 6.05
C GLU A 239 -13.04 -15.33 5.01
N MET A 240 -13.65 -15.41 3.82
CA MET A 240 -13.57 -14.34 2.83
C MET A 240 -14.26 -13.06 3.32
N GLU A 241 -15.38 -13.18 4.04
CA GLU A 241 -16.07 -12.04 4.66
C GLU A 241 -15.20 -11.37 5.74
N GLU A 242 -14.51 -12.13 6.60
CA GLU A 242 -13.56 -11.54 7.56
C GLU A 242 -12.39 -10.86 6.83
N LEU A 243 -11.87 -11.44 5.73
CA LEU A 243 -10.82 -10.81 4.93
C LEU A 243 -11.30 -9.52 4.26
N VAL A 244 -12.57 -9.42 3.84
CA VAL A 244 -13.18 -8.15 3.40
C VAL A 244 -13.14 -7.14 4.54
N GLY A 245 -13.58 -7.53 5.74
CA GLY A 245 -13.58 -6.67 6.92
C GLY A 245 -12.18 -6.13 7.26
N VAL A 246 -11.18 -7.00 7.32
CA VAL A 246 -9.79 -6.62 7.57
C VAL A 246 -9.24 -5.70 6.47
N PHE A 247 -9.56 -5.97 5.21
CA PHE A 247 -9.13 -5.13 4.09
C PHE A 247 -9.74 -3.72 4.15
N VAL A 248 -11.04 -3.61 4.42
CA VAL A 248 -11.74 -2.33 4.58
C VAL A 248 -11.19 -1.55 5.78
N ASP A 249 -10.93 -2.22 6.91
CA ASP A 249 -10.31 -1.57 8.07
C ASP A 249 -8.88 -1.09 7.79
N ALA A 250 -8.11 -1.86 7.02
CA ALA A 250 -6.77 -1.44 6.58
C ALA A 250 -6.83 -0.20 5.68
N ASN A 251 -7.79 -0.12 4.75
CA ASN A 251 -8.00 1.07 3.92
C ASN A 251 -8.49 2.26 4.74
N ARG A 252 -9.36 2.04 5.74
CA ARG A 252 -9.76 3.07 6.69
C ARG A 252 -8.55 3.63 7.43
N LEU A 253 -7.63 2.77 7.89
CA LEU A 253 -6.38 3.20 8.52
C LEU A 253 -5.53 4.05 7.57
N ARG A 254 -5.34 3.63 6.31
CA ARG A 254 -4.59 4.42 5.30
C ARG A 254 -5.20 5.79 5.06
N ARG A 255 -6.53 5.87 4.92
CA ARG A 255 -7.26 7.13 4.74
C ARG A 255 -7.12 8.03 5.97
N SER A 256 -7.21 7.47 7.18
CA SER A 256 -7.01 8.23 8.42
C SER A 256 -5.61 8.81 8.45
N VAL A 257 -4.58 7.98 8.29
CA VAL A 257 -3.17 8.42 8.34
C VAL A 257 -2.88 9.51 7.32
N LEU A 258 -3.34 9.36 6.08
CA LEU A 258 -3.19 10.41 5.07
C LEU A 258 -3.87 11.72 5.50
N SER A 259 -5.08 11.64 6.02
CA SER A 259 -5.82 12.83 6.48
C SER A 259 -5.16 13.46 7.71
N ASP A 260 -4.69 12.65 8.66
CA ASP A 260 -4.00 13.09 9.87
C ASP A 260 -2.68 13.79 9.54
N ILE A 261 -1.92 13.26 8.57
CA ILE A 261 -0.71 13.92 8.04
C ILE A 261 -1.06 15.31 7.49
N LEU A 262 -2.08 15.42 6.64
CA LEU A 262 -2.47 16.72 6.06
C LEU A 262 -3.04 17.72 7.08
N ASN A 263 -3.57 17.24 8.21
CA ASN A 263 -4.07 18.08 9.29
C ASN A 263 -2.95 18.67 10.17
N VAL A 264 -1.80 17.99 10.24
CA VAL A 264 -0.64 18.43 11.05
C VAL A 264 0.35 19.26 10.24
N THR A 265 0.29 19.21 8.91
CA THR A 265 1.11 20.01 8.01
C THR A 265 0.46 21.36 7.67
N ASP A 266 1.28 22.33 7.24
CA ASP A 266 0.77 23.48 6.50
C ASP A 266 0.55 23.16 5.01
N VAL A 267 -0.05 24.08 4.26
CA VAL A 267 -0.41 23.87 2.85
C VAL A 267 0.81 23.59 1.96
N ASN A 268 1.96 24.20 2.23
CA ASN A 268 3.17 23.96 1.45
C ASN A 268 3.76 22.60 1.77
N GLN A 269 3.84 22.25 3.06
CA GLN A 269 4.27 20.93 3.53
C GLN A 269 3.37 19.82 2.97
N ALA A 270 2.05 20.01 3.01
CA ALA A 270 1.06 19.12 2.41
C ALA A 270 1.27 18.93 0.91
N ALA A 271 1.49 20.03 0.17
CA ALA A 271 1.77 19.97 -1.27
C ALA A 271 3.03 19.17 -1.58
N VAL A 272 4.14 19.46 -0.89
CA VAL A 272 5.41 18.73 -1.07
C VAL A 272 5.27 17.25 -0.73
N PHE A 273 4.60 16.93 0.38
CA PHE A 273 4.34 15.54 0.78
C PHE A 273 3.52 14.78 -0.27
N LEU A 274 2.41 15.36 -0.73
CA LEU A 274 1.54 14.75 -1.73
C LEU A 274 2.22 14.63 -3.10
N GLU A 275 3.04 15.61 -3.47
CA GLU A 275 3.88 15.53 -4.67
C GLU A 275 4.82 14.34 -4.58
N ALA A 276 5.57 14.21 -3.48
CA ALA A 276 6.52 13.12 -3.29
C ALA A 276 5.84 11.74 -3.25
N LEU A 277 4.66 11.64 -2.60
CA LEU A 277 3.87 10.41 -2.60
C LEU A 277 3.41 10.03 -4.00
N ALA A 278 2.95 11.01 -4.79
CA ALA A 278 2.56 10.79 -6.18
C ALA A 278 3.76 10.41 -7.05
N GLN A 279 4.92 11.06 -6.87
CA GLN A 279 6.15 10.71 -7.57
C GLN A 279 6.63 9.29 -7.23
N PHE A 280 6.57 8.90 -5.96
CA PHE A 280 6.90 7.53 -5.51
C PHE A 280 6.03 6.49 -6.24
N LEU A 281 4.72 6.72 -6.28
CA LEU A 281 3.78 5.84 -6.99
C LEU A 281 4.01 5.83 -8.51
N VAL A 282 4.25 6.99 -9.11
CA VAL A 282 4.56 7.10 -10.54
C VAL A 282 5.86 6.38 -10.87
N GLY A 283 6.84 6.42 -9.96
CA GLY A 283 8.14 5.77 -10.05
C GLY A 283 8.02 4.26 -10.20
N PHE A 284 7.05 3.61 -9.55
CA PHE A 284 6.80 2.18 -9.72
C PHE A 284 6.48 1.75 -11.14
N ARG A 285 6.00 2.67 -11.99
CA ARG A 285 5.69 2.41 -13.40
C ARG A 285 6.74 2.98 -14.35
N ASN A 286 7.95 3.27 -13.86
CA ASN A 286 9.06 3.67 -14.71
C ASN A 286 9.51 2.48 -15.56
N ARG A 287 9.44 2.62 -16.89
CA ARG A 287 9.75 1.54 -17.83
C ARG A 287 11.20 1.05 -17.75
N GLU A 288 12.13 1.96 -17.48
CA GLU A 288 13.55 1.61 -17.37
C GLU A 288 13.80 0.79 -16.11
N LEU A 289 13.26 1.22 -14.97
CA LEU A 289 13.37 0.47 -13.71
C LEU A 289 12.70 -0.90 -13.80
N LEU A 290 11.52 -0.98 -14.44
CA LEU A 290 10.84 -2.26 -14.66
C LEU A 290 11.66 -3.19 -15.57
N SER A 291 12.22 -2.66 -16.67
CA SER A 291 13.12 -3.41 -17.57
C SER A 291 14.35 -3.95 -16.85
N GLN A 292 14.95 -3.16 -15.94
CA GLN A 292 16.09 -3.61 -15.13
C GLN A 292 15.69 -4.68 -14.11
N PHE A 293 14.55 -4.51 -13.44
CA PHE A 293 14.03 -5.47 -12.48
C PHE A 293 13.70 -6.82 -13.13
N ASP A 294 13.09 -6.80 -14.31
CA ASP A 294 12.75 -8.01 -15.07
C ASP A 294 14.02 -8.78 -15.48
N LYS A 295 15.11 -8.07 -15.80
CA LYS A 295 16.42 -8.70 -16.09
C LYS A 295 17.02 -9.37 -14.86
N CYS A 296 16.97 -8.74 -13.68
CA CYS A 296 17.46 -9.33 -12.44
C CYS A 296 16.66 -10.57 -12.00
N SER A 297 15.37 -10.62 -12.34
CA SER A 297 14.49 -11.75 -11.98
C SER A 297 14.74 -13.02 -12.82
N LEU A 298 15.55 -12.93 -13.89
CA LEU A 298 15.90 -14.05 -14.77
C LEU A 298 17.25 -14.69 -14.41
N GLU A 299 17.99 -14.14 -13.45
CA GLU A 299 19.34 -14.60 -13.05
C GLU A 299 19.36 -15.38 -11.72
N LEU A 300 18.18 -15.72 -11.16
CA LEU A 300 17.99 -16.53 -9.94
C LEU A 300 17.32 -17.87 -10.29
#